data_AF-A0A2S2NHF7-F1
#
_entry.id   AF-A0A2S2NHF7-F1
#
_cell.length_a   1.000
_cell.length_b   1.000
_cell.length_c   1.000
_cell.angle_alpha   90.00
_cell.angle_beta   90.00
_cell.angle_gamma   90.00
#
_symmetry.space_group_name_H-M   'P 1'
#
loop_
_entity.id
_entity.type
_entity.pdbx_description
1 polymer ?
#
loop_
_entity_poly.entity_id
_entity_poly.type
_entity_poly.pdbx_seq_one_letter_code
_entity_poly.pdbx_strand_id
1 'polypeptide(L)'
;EETTDDKKKVSTNNDDDDDDDWDKFQSGANKKDRVLEGRTKQSHLVHSPYFPEEKHEYWWVYLSDRKSRTLLTVPYHVTELVDEEEIQLKFTAPRWPGVYVFAVCLRSDSYFGFDQMHDIKLDVKEAPEPLTEHPQWDISDEEDDTKEEDKQSDISEFTTDEDVED
;
A
#
# COMPACT_ATOMS: atom_id res chain seq x y z
N GLU A 1 19.08 -64.67 -43.48
CA GLU A 1 19.98 -63.52 -43.64
C GLU A 1 19.08 -62.30 -43.85
N GLU A 2 18.78 -61.53 -42.80
CA GLU A 2 19.60 -60.40 -42.26
C GLU A 2 19.52 -59.18 -43.20
N THR A 3 19.27 -57.93 -42.82
CA THR A 3 19.15 -57.19 -41.54
C THR A 3 18.45 -55.84 -41.82
N THR A 4 18.00 -55.19 -40.75
CA THR A 4 17.43 -53.83 -40.55
C THR A 4 18.17 -52.65 -41.20
N ASP A 5 17.50 -51.51 -41.46
CA ASP A 5 17.81 -50.24 -40.76
C ASP A 5 16.81 -49.08 -41.02
N ASP A 6 16.46 -48.44 -39.91
CA ASP A 6 15.63 -47.25 -39.71
C ASP A 6 16.40 -45.96 -40.02
N LYS A 7 15.70 -44.90 -40.48
CA LYS A 7 16.07 -43.52 -40.12
C LYS A 7 14.90 -42.55 -40.15
N LYS A 8 14.13 -42.68 -39.07
CA LYS A 8 13.40 -41.63 -38.35
C LYS A 8 14.06 -40.25 -38.52
N LYS A 9 13.38 -39.33 -39.22
CA LYS A 9 13.63 -37.88 -39.09
C LYS A 9 13.26 -37.52 -37.65
N VAL A 10 14.28 -37.38 -36.82
CA VAL A 10 14.18 -36.80 -35.47
C VAL A 10 13.74 -35.35 -35.67
N SER A 11 12.51 -35.06 -35.27
CA SER A 11 12.13 -33.74 -34.79
C SER A 11 12.97 -33.50 -33.54
N THR A 12 14.04 -32.73 -33.68
CA THR A 12 14.66 -32.08 -32.52
C THR A 12 13.59 -31.12 -32.00
N ASN A 13 12.86 -31.56 -30.97
CA ASN A 13 12.01 -30.67 -30.21
C ASN A 13 12.94 -29.68 -29.51
N ASN A 14 12.71 -28.40 -29.75
CA ASN A 14 13.37 -27.28 -29.10
C ASN A 14 12.87 -27.19 -27.64
N ASP A 15 13.17 -28.20 -26.83
CA ASP A 15 12.82 -28.17 -25.40
C ASP A 15 13.74 -27.21 -24.61
N ASP A 16 14.92 -26.87 -25.17
CA ASP A 16 15.88 -25.93 -24.55
C ASP A 16 15.43 -24.45 -24.65
N ASP A 17 14.70 -24.06 -25.70
CA ASP A 17 14.22 -22.66 -25.89
C ASP A 17 13.09 -22.30 -24.92
N ASP A 18 12.23 -23.27 -24.57
CA ASP A 18 11.10 -23.05 -23.66
C ASP A 18 11.58 -22.95 -22.21
N ASP A 19 12.57 -23.74 -21.80
CA ASP A 19 13.16 -23.67 -20.44
C ASP A 19 13.87 -22.33 -20.21
N ASP A 20 14.61 -21.82 -21.20
CA ASP A 20 15.27 -20.51 -21.14
C ASP A 20 14.27 -19.35 -21.03
N ASP A 21 13.12 -19.44 -21.72
CA ASP A 21 12.07 -18.41 -21.66
C ASP A 21 11.32 -18.45 -20.32
N TRP A 22 11.12 -19.65 -19.75
CA TRP A 22 10.57 -19.83 -18.40
C TRP A 22 11.48 -19.25 -17.31
N ASP A 23 12.78 -19.51 -17.35
CA ASP A 23 13.76 -18.96 -16.40
C ASP A 23 13.83 -17.43 -16.48
N LYS A 24 13.73 -16.89 -17.69
CA LYS A 24 13.69 -15.44 -17.94
C LYS A 24 12.39 -14.81 -17.42
N PHE A 25 11.26 -15.50 -17.53
CA PHE A 25 9.98 -15.06 -16.98
C PHE A 25 9.97 -15.05 -15.45
N GLN A 26 10.44 -16.13 -14.81
CA GLN A 26 10.54 -16.22 -13.35
C GLN A 26 11.50 -15.16 -12.79
N SER A 27 12.68 -15.01 -13.39
CA SER A 27 13.65 -14.01 -12.96
C SER A 27 13.17 -12.57 -13.22
N GLY A 28 12.36 -12.34 -14.26
CA GLY A 28 11.70 -11.05 -14.53
C GLY A 28 10.56 -10.74 -13.56
N ALA A 29 9.77 -11.74 -13.16
CA ALA A 29 8.69 -11.58 -12.19
C ALA A 29 9.23 -11.22 -10.79
N ASN A 30 10.26 -11.95 -10.34
CA ASN A 30 10.88 -11.74 -9.03
C ASN A 30 11.59 -10.37 -8.93
N LYS A 31 12.11 -9.85 -10.05
CA LYS A 31 12.74 -8.52 -10.11
C LYS A 31 11.72 -7.38 -10.06
N LYS A 32 10.56 -7.54 -10.69
CA LYS A 32 9.51 -6.50 -10.70
C LYS A 32 8.86 -6.34 -9.32
N ASP A 33 8.62 -7.45 -8.62
CA ASP A 33 8.03 -7.44 -7.29
C ASP A 33 8.96 -6.76 -6.24
N ARG A 34 10.28 -7.00 -6.35
CA ARG A 34 11.30 -6.33 -5.51
C ARG A 34 11.41 -4.81 -5.71
N VAL A 35 11.04 -4.28 -6.88
CA VAL A 35 11.19 -2.84 -7.19
C VAL A 35 9.98 -2.04 -6.73
N LEU A 36 8.79 -2.64 -6.63
CA LEU A 36 7.54 -1.94 -6.35
C LEU A 36 7.28 -1.72 -4.85
N GLU A 37 7.86 -2.52 -3.97
CA GLU A 37 7.60 -2.42 -2.52
C GLU A 37 8.43 -1.33 -1.82
N GLY A 38 9.45 -0.75 -2.48
CA GLY A 38 10.27 0.36 -1.96
C GLY A 38 11.05 0.04 -0.67
N ARG A 39 10.96 -1.21 -0.21
CA ARG A 39 11.39 -1.72 1.08
C ARG A 39 12.32 -2.90 0.85
N THR A 40 13.43 -2.94 1.59
CA THR A 40 14.38 -4.04 1.43
C THR A 40 13.75 -5.33 1.98
N LYS A 41 14.19 -6.50 1.51
CA LYS A 41 13.76 -7.80 2.08
C LYS A 41 14.95 -8.38 2.80
N GLN A 42 15.43 -7.65 3.81
CA GLN A 42 16.62 -8.02 4.56
C GLN A 42 16.23 -8.30 6.00
N SER A 43 16.09 -9.58 6.32
CA SER A 43 15.89 -10.10 7.68
C SER A 43 16.71 -11.38 7.89
N HIS A 44 16.65 -11.94 9.10
CA HIS A 44 17.39 -13.17 9.42
C HIS A 44 16.88 -14.38 8.63
N LEU A 45 17.79 -15.32 8.35
CA LEU A 45 17.43 -16.59 7.71
C LEU A 45 16.77 -17.53 8.72
N VAL A 46 15.71 -18.20 8.28
CA VAL A 46 14.93 -19.11 9.10
C VAL A 46 15.51 -20.52 9.01
N HIS A 47 15.70 -21.17 10.15
CA HIS A 47 16.03 -22.60 10.18
C HIS A 47 14.83 -23.45 9.77
N SER A 48 14.71 -23.75 8.48
CA SER A 48 13.58 -24.51 7.92
C SER A 48 14.05 -25.63 6.94
N PRO A 49 14.60 -26.76 7.45
CA PRO A 49 15.20 -27.80 6.62
C PRO A 49 14.28 -28.50 5.62
N TYR A 50 12.97 -28.40 5.84
CA TYR A 50 11.93 -29.01 5.01
C TYR A 50 11.21 -28.00 4.10
N PHE A 51 11.60 -26.73 4.14
CA PHE A 51 11.08 -25.71 3.23
C PHE A 51 11.94 -25.73 1.95
N PRO A 52 11.34 -25.73 0.74
CA PRO A 52 12.07 -25.95 -0.50
C PRO A 52 13.02 -24.79 -0.87
N GLU A 53 12.77 -23.60 -0.37
CA GLU A 53 13.53 -22.38 -0.68
C GLU A 53 14.23 -21.82 0.56
N GLU A 54 15.15 -20.88 0.36
CA GLU A 54 15.68 -20.11 1.47
C GLU A 54 14.60 -19.15 2.01
N LYS A 55 14.25 -19.29 3.29
CA LYS A 55 13.21 -18.49 3.94
C LYS A 55 13.83 -17.43 4.84
N HIS A 56 13.32 -16.21 4.72
CA HIS A 56 13.58 -15.09 5.61
C HIS A 56 12.51 -14.99 6.69
N GLU A 57 12.91 -14.49 7.86
CA GLU A 57 12.03 -14.29 9.01
C GLU A 57 11.17 -13.05 8.78
N TYR A 58 9.85 -13.23 8.71
CA TYR A 58 8.91 -12.13 8.58
C TYR A 58 7.88 -12.11 9.70
N TRP A 59 7.28 -10.94 9.88
CA TRP A 59 6.33 -10.70 10.96
C TRP A 59 5.09 -9.98 10.45
N TRP A 60 3.96 -10.30 11.06
CA TRP A 60 2.72 -9.57 10.87
C TRP A 60 2.41 -8.77 12.12
N VAL A 61 2.24 -7.46 11.96
CA VAL A 61 1.87 -6.55 13.05
C VAL A 61 0.50 -5.95 12.75
N TYR A 62 -0.42 -6.04 13.70
CA TYR A 62 -1.76 -5.47 13.55
C TYR A 62 -2.41 -5.11 14.87
N LEU A 63 -3.37 -4.18 14.80
CA LEU A 63 -4.25 -3.85 15.91
C LEU A 63 -5.57 -4.63 15.79
N SER A 64 -6.03 -5.17 16.91
CA SER A 64 -7.30 -5.90 16.99
C SER A 64 -8.12 -5.50 18.21
N ASP A 65 -9.44 -5.55 18.07
CA ASP A 65 -10.37 -5.48 19.19
C ASP A 65 -10.83 -6.90 19.55
N ARG A 66 -10.42 -7.37 20.73
CA ARG A 66 -10.74 -8.72 21.23
C ARG A 66 -12.22 -8.91 21.54
N LYS A 67 -12.94 -7.85 21.91
CA LYS A 67 -14.37 -7.93 22.23
C LYS A 67 -15.20 -8.13 20.97
N SER A 68 -14.94 -7.34 19.94
CA SER A 68 -15.66 -7.43 18.67
C SER A 68 -15.06 -8.44 17.69
N ARG A 69 -13.87 -8.98 17.97
CA ARG A 69 -13.10 -9.88 17.08
C ARG A 69 -12.84 -9.26 15.71
N THR A 70 -12.56 -7.96 15.70
CA THR A 70 -12.29 -7.20 14.46
C THR A 70 -10.84 -6.71 14.43
N LEU A 71 -10.30 -6.55 13.22
CA LEU A 71 -9.03 -5.86 12.99
C LEU A 71 -9.30 -4.37 12.83
N LEU A 72 -8.52 -3.54 13.52
CA LEU A 72 -8.59 -2.09 13.46
C LEU A 72 -7.72 -1.53 12.33
N THR A 73 -6.66 -2.26 11.99
CA THR A 73 -5.74 -1.93 10.90
C THR A 73 -5.61 -3.10 9.95
N VAL A 74 -5.29 -2.80 8.71
CA VAL A 74 -4.77 -3.83 7.79
C VAL A 74 -3.49 -4.41 8.41
N PRO A 75 -3.30 -5.73 8.41
CA PRO A 75 -2.05 -6.32 8.88
C PRO A 75 -0.86 -5.79 8.10
N TYR A 76 0.14 -5.31 8.83
CA TYR A 76 1.37 -4.82 8.28
C TYR A 76 2.38 -5.96 8.21
N HIS A 77 2.93 -6.20 7.02
CA HIS A 77 3.94 -7.22 6.79
C HIS A 77 5.34 -6.62 6.95
N VAL A 78 6.09 -7.14 7.91
CA VAL A 78 7.44 -6.69 8.25
C VAL A 78 8.44 -7.63 7.62
N THR A 79 9.27 -7.08 6.73
CA THR A 79 10.29 -7.84 5.98
C THR A 79 11.72 -7.38 6.24
N GLU A 80 11.90 -6.36 7.08
CA GLU A 80 13.18 -5.63 7.30
C GLU A 80 13.66 -5.70 8.74
N LEU A 81 13.08 -6.58 9.56
CA LEU A 81 13.47 -6.70 10.96
C LEU A 81 14.79 -7.47 11.08
N VAL A 82 15.87 -6.75 11.38
CA VAL A 82 17.18 -7.33 11.74
C VAL A 82 17.45 -7.14 13.23
N ASP A 83 17.55 -5.88 13.67
CA ASP A 83 17.76 -5.53 15.09
C ASP A 83 16.56 -4.78 15.67
N GLU A 84 16.09 -3.75 14.94
CA GLU A 84 14.97 -2.90 15.33
C GLU A 84 14.27 -2.37 14.06
N GLU A 85 12.94 -2.27 14.09
CA GLU A 85 12.14 -1.69 13.01
C GLU A 85 10.94 -0.95 13.61
N GLU A 86 10.70 0.29 13.16
CA GLU A 86 9.60 1.12 13.64
C GLU A 86 8.45 1.15 12.62
N ILE A 87 7.25 0.77 13.05
CA ILE A 87 6.08 0.63 12.18
C ILE A 87 4.95 1.52 12.70
N GLN A 88 4.42 2.36 11.81
CA GLN A 88 3.27 3.20 12.12
C GLN A 88 1.96 2.55 11.68
N LEU A 89 1.15 2.13 12.65
CA LEU A 89 -0.22 1.65 12.42
C LEU A 89 -1.22 2.80 12.58
N LYS A 90 -1.97 3.10 11.51
CA LYS A 90 -2.98 4.18 11.48
C LYS A 90 -4.38 3.60 11.47
N PHE A 91 -5.24 4.07 12.35
CA PHE A 91 -6.67 3.72 12.40
C PHE A 91 -7.50 4.92 12.86
N THR A 92 -8.79 4.88 12.58
CA THR A 92 -9.74 5.91 13.04
C THR A 92 -10.24 5.60 14.45
N ALA A 93 -10.30 6.62 15.29
CA ALA A 93 -10.86 6.47 16.62
C ALA A 93 -12.35 6.07 16.56
N PRO A 94 -12.85 5.25 17.51
CA PRO A 94 -14.27 4.97 17.66
C PRO A 94 -15.11 6.25 17.75
N ARG A 95 -16.37 6.19 17.28
CA ARG A 95 -17.26 7.37 17.23
C ARG A 95 -17.71 7.85 18.61
N TRP A 96 -17.77 6.97 19.60
CA TRP A 96 -18.31 7.27 20.91
C TRP A 96 -17.18 7.49 21.91
N PRO A 97 -17.28 8.51 22.80
CA PRO A 97 -16.29 8.69 23.84
C PRO A 97 -16.33 7.53 24.84
N GLY A 98 -15.16 7.14 25.33
CA GLY A 98 -15.02 6.03 26.28
C GLY A 98 -13.63 5.41 26.28
N VAL A 99 -13.41 4.51 27.24
CA VAL A 99 -12.15 3.77 27.37
C VAL A 99 -12.24 2.45 26.61
N TYR A 100 -11.44 2.33 25.56
CA TYR A 100 -11.32 1.14 24.73
C TYR A 100 -10.03 0.38 25.08
N VAL A 101 -10.11 -0.95 25.05
CA VAL A 101 -8.95 -1.83 25.22
C VAL A 101 -8.74 -2.56 23.91
N PHE A 102 -7.61 -2.31 23.26
CA PHE A 102 -7.21 -2.96 22.03
C PHE A 102 -5.98 -3.83 22.27
N ALA A 103 -5.69 -4.74 21.36
CA ALA A 103 -4.51 -5.59 21.41
C ALA A 103 -3.64 -5.32 20.18
N VAL A 104 -2.38 -4.97 20.41
CA VAL A 104 -1.32 -5.01 19.41
C VAL A 104 -0.85 -6.46 19.31
N CYS A 105 -0.93 -7.03 18.13
CA CYS A 105 -0.56 -8.41 17.85
C CYS A 105 0.67 -8.43 16.96
N LEU A 106 1.67 -9.21 17.36
CA LEU A 106 2.83 -9.57 16.58
C LEU A 106 2.75 -11.07 16.30
N ARG A 107 2.73 -11.47 15.03
CA ARG A 107 2.62 -12.87 14.61
C ARG A 107 3.80 -13.25 13.75
N SER A 108 4.45 -14.37 14.06
CA SER A 108 5.50 -14.90 13.21
C SER A 108 4.89 -15.71 12.07
N ASP A 109 5.45 -15.60 10.87
CA ASP A 109 5.10 -16.46 9.73
C ASP A 109 6.01 -17.71 9.64
N SER A 110 7.05 -17.74 10.47
CA SER A 110 8.19 -18.66 10.34
C SER A 110 8.36 -19.58 11.56
N TYR A 111 8.03 -19.08 12.75
CA TYR A 111 8.22 -19.80 14.00
C TYR A 111 6.92 -19.93 14.79
N PHE A 112 6.68 -21.11 15.35
CA PHE A 112 5.57 -21.31 16.30
C PHE A 112 5.98 -20.88 17.71
N GLY A 113 5.04 -20.27 18.43
CA GLY A 113 5.22 -19.93 19.85
C GLY A 113 5.88 -18.57 20.13
N PHE A 114 6.24 -17.82 19.09
CA PHE A 114 6.82 -16.48 19.21
C PHE A 114 5.80 -15.34 19.00
N ASP A 115 4.51 -15.69 18.88
CA ASP A 115 3.45 -14.71 18.77
C ASP A 115 3.35 -13.89 20.07
N GLN A 116 3.34 -12.57 19.94
CA GLN A 116 3.18 -11.65 21.07
C GLN A 116 1.88 -10.87 20.95
N MET A 117 1.29 -10.56 22.11
CA MET A 117 0.10 -9.75 22.20
C MET A 117 0.24 -8.79 23.37
N HIS A 118 -0.01 -7.50 23.12
CA HIS A 118 0.05 -6.47 24.13
C HIS A 118 -1.24 -5.66 24.16
N ASP A 119 -1.89 -5.62 25.32
CA ASP A 119 -3.13 -4.86 25.51
C ASP A 119 -2.80 -3.37 25.73
N ILE A 120 -3.38 -2.50 24.92
CA ILE A 120 -3.29 -1.04 25.00
C ILE A 120 -4.65 -0.43 25.38
N LYS A 121 -4.63 0.68 26.13
CA LYS A 121 -5.83 1.41 26.52
C LYS A 121 -5.90 2.74 25.77
N LEU A 122 -7.01 2.97 25.08
CA LEU A 122 -7.30 4.23 24.40
C LEU A 122 -8.45 4.93 25.10
N ASP A 123 -8.19 6.12 25.65
CA ASP A 123 -9.21 7.00 26.22
C ASP A 123 -9.70 7.96 25.13
N VAL A 124 -10.86 7.65 24.54
CA VAL A 124 -11.48 8.47 23.49
C VAL A 124 -12.31 9.55 24.15
N LYS A 125 -11.92 10.81 23.95
CA LYS A 125 -12.66 11.98 24.43
C LYS A 125 -13.67 12.45 23.40
N GLU A 126 -14.64 13.23 23.86
CA GLU A 126 -15.61 13.88 22.98
C GLU A 126 -14.89 14.75 21.97
N ALA A 127 -15.31 14.64 20.71
CA ALA A 127 -14.74 15.44 19.64
C ALA A 127 -15.01 16.93 19.93
N PRO A 128 -14.02 17.82 19.80
CA PRO A 128 -14.25 19.25 19.91
C PRO A 128 -15.36 19.69 18.95
N GLU A 129 -16.22 20.61 19.39
CA GLU A 129 -17.25 21.17 18.51
C GLU A 129 -16.60 21.73 17.25
N PRO A 130 -17.11 21.41 16.05
CA PRO A 130 -16.61 22.04 14.84
C PRO A 130 -16.76 23.55 15.01
N LEU A 131 -15.69 24.31 14.78
CA LEU A 131 -15.74 25.77 14.80
C LEU A 131 -16.72 26.22 13.71
N THR A 132 -17.97 26.47 14.08
CA THR A 132 -19.04 26.89 13.18
C THR A 132 -18.94 28.36 12.78
N GLU A 133 -18.07 29.11 13.45
CA GLU A 133 -17.81 30.51 13.13
C GLU A 133 -16.53 30.59 12.29
N HIS A 134 -16.71 30.60 10.97
CA HIS A 134 -15.68 31.10 10.06
C HIS A 134 -15.75 32.63 10.09
N PRO A 135 -14.77 33.35 10.67
CA PRO A 135 -14.72 34.81 10.63
C PRO A 135 -14.55 35.40 9.21
N GLN A 136 -14.50 34.57 8.18
CA GLN A 136 -14.38 34.98 6.77
C GLN A 136 -15.72 35.23 6.07
N TRP A 137 -16.87 35.00 6.72
CA TRP A 137 -18.20 35.25 6.12
C TRP A 137 -18.91 36.48 6.68
N ASP A 138 -18.25 37.26 7.54
CA ASP A 138 -18.71 38.60 7.93
C ASP A 138 -18.24 39.61 6.88
N ILE A 139 -18.73 39.42 5.65
CA ILE A 139 -18.70 40.47 4.63
C ILE A 139 -19.85 41.39 5.01
N SER A 140 -19.61 42.25 6.01
CA SER A 140 -20.48 43.38 6.27
C SER A 140 -20.63 44.14 4.96
N ASP A 141 -21.86 44.18 4.46
CA ASP A 141 -22.32 44.89 3.26
C ASP A 141 -22.26 46.42 3.50
N GLU A 142 -21.13 46.90 4.01
CA GLU A 142 -20.84 48.31 4.26
C GLU A 142 -19.84 48.81 3.21
N GLU A 143 -20.33 49.79 2.44
CA GLU A 143 -19.68 50.60 1.40
C GLU A 143 -19.75 50.05 -0.04
N ASP A 144 -20.76 50.50 -0.80
CA ASP A 144 -20.52 51.62 -1.73
C ASP A 144 -21.83 52.27 -2.24
N ASP A 145 -22.27 53.32 -1.54
CA ASP A 145 -23.30 54.27 -2.01
C ASP A 145 -22.59 55.50 -2.60
N THR A 146 -21.69 55.30 -3.58
CA THR A 146 -21.14 56.40 -4.39
C THR A 146 -21.86 56.51 -5.74
N LYS A 147 -22.52 57.66 -5.89
CA LYS A 147 -23.15 58.15 -7.10
C LYS A 147 -22.12 58.51 -8.17
N GLU A 148 -22.51 58.22 -9.41
CA GLU A 148 -22.18 58.93 -10.67
C GLU A 148 -20.70 59.05 -11.09
N GLU A 149 -20.34 58.49 -12.24
CA GLU A 149 -20.11 59.21 -13.53
C GLU A 149 -19.35 58.31 -14.53
N ASP A 150 -19.65 58.53 -15.80
CA ASP A 150 -19.11 57.85 -16.99
C ASP A 150 -17.58 57.65 -17.01
N LYS A 151 -17.13 56.47 -17.51
CA LYS A 151 -16.12 56.35 -18.59
C LYS A 151 -15.87 54.89 -19.03
N GLN A 152 -16.39 54.62 -20.21
CA GLN A 152 -15.83 53.81 -21.30
C GLN A 152 -14.33 53.47 -21.19
N SER A 153 -14.01 52.16 -21.10
CA SER A 153 -13.07 51.42 -21.97
C SER A 153 -12.54 50.18 -21.24
N ASP A 154 -12.91 48.98 -21.71
CA ASP A 154 -11.95 47.91 -22.02
C ASP A 154 -12.72 46.70 -22.58
N ILE A 155 -12.85 46.72 -23.90
CA ILE A 155 -13.22 45.57 -24.70
C ILE A 155 -12.04 44.59 -24.64
N SER A 156 -12.23 43.42 -24.04
CA SER A 156 -11.25 42.33 -24.11
C SER A 156 -11.48 41.52 -25.38
N GLU A 157 -10.59 41.71 -26.33
CA GLU A 157 -10.50 40.99 -27.59
C GLU A 157 -9.42 39.89 -27.46
N PHE A 158 -9.84 38.65 -27.18
CA PHE A 158 -9.02 37.42 -27.24
C PHE A 158 -9.97 36.21 -26.97
N THR A 159 -10.17 35.17 -27.77
CA THR A 159 -9.66 34.62 -29.05
C THR A 159 -10.80 33.78 -29.64
N THR A 160 -11.17 33.98 -30.89
CA THR A 160 -11.85 32.93 -31.67
C THR A 160 -10.78 32.11 -32.38
N ASP A 161 -10.61 30.86 -31.93
CA ASP A 161 -9.91 29.81 -32.70
C ASP A 161 -10.56 29.74 -34.09
N GLU A 162 -9.78 30.07 -35.12
CA GLU A 162 -10.17 29.89 -36.52
C GLU A 162 -9.59 28.55 -36.97
N ASP A 163 -10.47 27.56 -37.10
CA ASP A 163 -10.22 26.29 -37.78
C ASP A 163 -9.71 26.56 -39.20
N VAL A 164 -8.49 26.11 -39.52
CA VAL A 164 -8.00 26.01 -40.90
C VAL A 164 -8.11 24.55 -41.34
N GLU A 165 -9.14 24.27 -42.13
CA GLU A 165 -9.20 23.15 -43.07
C GLU A 165 -8.75 23.67 -44.45
N ASP A 166 -7.64 23.15 -44.98
CA ASP A 166 -7.51 22.40 -46.26
C ASP A 166 -6.04 21.97 -46.46
#